data_AF-V8C6X7-F1
#
_entry.id   AF-V8C6X7-F1
#
_cell.length_a   1.000
_cell.length_b   1.000
_cell.length_c   1.000
_cell.angle_alpha   90.00
_cell.angle_beta   90.00
_cell.angle_gamma   90.00
#
_symmetry.space_group_name_H-M   'P 1'
#
loop_
_entity.id
_entity.type
_entity.pdbx_description
1 polymer ?
#
loop_
_entity_poly.entity_id
_entity_poly.type
_entity_poly.pdbx_seq_one_letter_code
_entity_poly.pdbx_strand_id
1 'polypeptide(L)'
;MESILPAIQRGIIAYNDCTDGSEEIILDFCAKYPTFIPAKYPHHIEIHNPQREENKLHNYYNFALSHIPKKQWLIKIDCDHIYDAKKLYKAFYLPKSRFDSVIKPRFDILIRERRVYIRKLKHGLIQDDFLFRGVDDWLIYNNGLDFVVWHPNENSKHLFFETLTCRNRRRNICTELNNYHFPFVKNSRAGFGDDWIKGAFLLDEICQSPLVGTRIDPKLLNKDKILAIYDSFDWSKANYKKP
;
A
#
# COMPACT_ATOMS: atom_id res chain seq x y z
N MET A 1 -2.73 -10.71 -4.19
CA MET A 1 -2.85 -10.38 -5.62
C MET A 1 -4.28 -10.51 -6.16
N GLU A 2 -5.07 -11.51 -5.76
CA GLU A 2 -6.41 -11.72 -6.35
C GLU A 2 -7.41 -10.58 -6.12
N SER A 3 -7.30 -9.83 -5.01
CA SER A 3 -8.23 -8.74 -4.67
C SER A 3 -8.27 -7.60 -5.68
N ILE A 4 -7.24 -7.45 -6.54
CA ILE A 4 -7.20 -6.40 -7.56
C ILE A 4 -7.73 -6.84 -8.93
N LEU A 5 -7.82 -8.15 -9.20
CA LEU A 5 -8.12 -8.69 -10.52
C LEU A 5 -9.43 -8.19 -11.14
N PRO A 6 -10.54 -8.00 -10.39
CA PRO A 6 -11.75 -7.46 -10.98
C PRO A 6 -11.63 -5.98 -11.41
N ALA A 7 -10.61 -5.26 -10.92
CA ALA A 7 -10.37 -3.85 -11.25
C ALA A 7 -9.21 -3.67 -12.24
N ILE A 8 -8.12 -4.41 -12.06
CA ILE A 8 -6.86 -4.29 -12.79
C ILE A 8 -6.64 -5.57 -13.58
N GLN A 9 -6.52 -5.43 -14.90
CA GLN A 9 -6.40 -6.56 -15.82
C GLN A 9 -5.02 -6.69 -16.46
N ARG A 10 -4.11 -5.75 -16.21
CA ARG A 10 -2.73 -5.77 -16.72
C ARG A 10 -1.82 -5.00 -15.78
N GLY A 11 -0.54 -5.33 -15.77
CA GLY A 11 0.43 -4.62 -14.92
C GLY A 11 1.84 -5.14 -15.06
N ILE A 12 2.78 -4.43 -14.43
CA ILE A 12 4.14 -4.91 -14.21
C ILE A 12 4.23 -5.33 -12.75
N ILE A 13 4.74 -6.53 -12.50
CA ILE A 13 5.06 -7.01 -11.15
C ILE A 13 6.58 -7.02 -11.05
N ALA A 14 7.14 -5.95 -10.50
CA ALA A 14 8.56 -5.90 -10.17
C ALA A 14 8.82 -6.69 -8.89
N TYR A 15 9.96 -7.37 -8.82
CA TYR A 15 10.41 -8.13 -7.65
C TYR A 15 11.93 -8.24 -7.60
N ASN A 16 12.49 -8.46 -6.40
CA ASN A 16 13.92 -8.64 -6.15
C ASN A 16 14.12 -9.60 -4.96
N ASP A 17 15.19 -10.41 -4.99
CA ASP A 17 15.68 -11.28 -3.90
C ASP A 17 14.61 -12.00 -3.06
N CYS A 18 13.59 -12.55 -3.72
CA CYS A 18 12.58 -13.33 -3.03
C CYS A 18 13.21 -14.63 -2.50
N THR A 19 13.11 -14.86 -1.19
CA THR A 19 13.64 -16.06 -0.51
C THR A 19 12.56 -16.84 0.25
N ASP A 20 11.30 -16.42 0.15
CA ASP A 20 10.16 -16.90 0.93
C ASP A 20 9.07 -17.61 0.09
N GLY A 21 9.37 -17.88 -1.18
CA GLY A 21 8.44 -18.43 -2.16
C GLY A 21 7.68 -17.38 -2.97
N SER A 22 7.95 -16.08 -2.77
CA SER A 22 7.24 -15.01 -3.49
C SER A 22 7.51 -15.01 -4.99
N GLU A 23 8.70 -15.41 -5.44
CA GLU A 23 9.03 -15.45 -6.87
C GLU A 23 8.15 -16.47 -7.61
N GLU A 24 8.01 -17.67 -7.06
CA GLU A 24 7.15 -18.73 -7.60
C GLU A 24 5.68 -18.27 -7.66
N ILE A 25 5.18 -17.66 -6.57
CA ILE A 25 3.82 -17.10 -6.52
C ILE A 25 3.60 -16.03 -7.60
N ILE A 26 4.58 -15.15 -7.82
CA ILE A 26 4.52 -14.09 -8.84
C ILE A 26 4.52 -14.70 -10.24
N LEU A 27 5.42 -15.66 -10.51
CA LEU A 27 5.55 -16.29 -11.82
C LEU A 27 4.30 -17.12 -12.16
N ASP A 28 3.77 -17.89 -11.21
CA ASP A 28 2.52 -18.64 -11.37
C ASP A 28 1.33 -17.71 -11.66
N PHE A 29 1.26 -16.59 -10.94
CA PHE A 29 0.23 -15.58 -11.19
C PHE A 29 0.34 -14.99 -12.60
N CYS A 30 1.54 -14.61 -13.03
CA CYS A 30 1.76 -14.08 -14.39
C CYS A 30 1.51 -15.14 -15.48
N ALA A 31 1.81 -16.41 -15.22
CA ALA A 31 1.48 -17.50 -16.14
C ALA A 31 -0.05 -17.68 -16.30
N LYS A 32 -0.80 -17.54 -15.19
CA LYS A 32 -2.27 -17.61 -15.19
C LYS A 32 -2.91 -16.35 -15.79
N TYR A 33 -2.27 -15.19 -15.66
CA TYR A 33 -2.75 -13.90 -16.17
C TYR A 33 -1.67 -13.21 -17.03
N PRO A 34 -1.48 -13.62 -18.31
CA PRO A 34 -0.35 -13.18 -19.15
C PRO A 34 -0.27 -11.68 -19.46
N THR A 35 -1.32 -10.93 -19.15
CA THR A 35 -1.33 -9.46 -19.21
C THR A 35 -0.61 -8.79 -18.04
N PHE A 36 -0.23 -9.56 -17.01
CA PHE A 36 0.72 -9.17 -15.98
C PHE A 36 2.10 -9.68 -16.35
N ILE A 37 3.07 -8.78 -16.36
CA ILE A 37 4.44 -9.07 -16.80
C ILE A 37 5.35 -9.05 -15.57
N PRO A 38 6.04 -10.16 -15.25
CA PRO A 38 7.02 -10.18 -14.19
C PRO A 38 8.29 -9.44 -14.64
N ALA A 39 8.87 -8.61 -13.77
CA ALA A 39 10.11 -7.89 -14.02
C ALA A 39 11.08 -8.08 -12.85
N LYS A 40 12.05 -8.97 -13.00
CA LYS A 40 13.06 -9.22 -11.96
C LYS A 40 14.08 -8.10 -11.96
N TYR A 41 14.21 -7.40 -10.84
CA TYR A 41 15.27 -6.44 -10.64
C TYR A 41 16.60 -7.18 -10.36
N PRO A 42 17.71 -6.86 -11.05
CA PRO A 42 18.92 -7.66 -10.98
C PRO A 42 19.83 -7.34 -9.79
N HIS A 43 19.43 -6.41 -8.91
CA HIS A 43 20.25 -5.96 -7.79
C HIS A 43 19.52 -6.10 -6.46
N HIS A 44 20.31 -6.30 -5.41
CA HIS A 44 19.80 -6.33 -4.04
C HIS A 44 19.38 -4.94 -3.57
N ILE A 45 18.35 -4.85 -2.72
CA ILE A 45 17.92 -3.56 -2.18
C ILE A 45 18.33 -3.39 -0.73
N GLU A 46 18.98 -2.27 -0.45
CA GLU A 46 19.50 -1.91 0.86
C GLU A 46 18.83 -0.61 1.32
N ILE A 47 18.02 -0.69 2.40
CA ILE A 47 17.39 0.49 2.99
C ILE A 47 18.40 1.26 3.87
N HIS A 48 19.32 0.55 4.53
CA HIS A 48 20.27 1.15 5.46
C HIS A 48 21.61 1.44 4.78
N ASN A 49 21.96 2.71 4.60
CA ASN A 49 23.23 3.17 4.01
C ASN A 49 23.71 2.35 2.79
N PRO A 50 22.92 2.29 1.70
CA PRO A 50 23.31 1.59 0.49
C PRO A 50 24.63 2.14 -0.07
N GLN A 51 25.55 1.25 -0.41
CA GLN A 51 26.88 1.65 -0.90
C GLN A 51 26.90 1.96 -2.40
N ARG A 52 25.98 1.37 -3.18
CA ARG A 52 25.86 1.61 -4.62
C ARG A 52 24.48 2.15 -4.97
N GLU A 53 24.40 2.80 -6.13
CA GLU A 53 23.20 3.51 -6.57
C GLU A 53 22.05 2.54 -6.87
N GLU A 54 22.35 1.46 -7.57
CA GLU A 54 21.43 0.38 -7.90
C GLU A 54 20.84 -0.35 -6.69
N ASN A 55 21.48 -0.26 -5.52
CA ASN A 55 20.96 -0.85 -4.29
C ASN A 55 19.92 0.04 -3.59
N LYS A 56 19.74 1.30 -4.03
CA LYS A 56 18.76 2.23 -3.44
C LYS A 56 17.36 1.89 -3.90
N LEU A 57 16.40 1.91 -2.96
CA LEU A 57 15.01 1.55 -3.21
C LEU A 57 14.34 2.36 -4.35
N HIS A 58 14.65 3.66 -4.50
CA HIS A 58 14.08 4.45 -5.60
C HIS A 58 14.47 3.93 -7.00
N ASN A 59 15.65 3.32 -7.17
CA ASN A 59 16.07 2.74 -8.45
C ASN A 59 15.30 1.47 -8.80
N TYR A 60 14.94 0.67 -7.82
CA TYR A 60 13.99 -0.44 -8.00
C TYR A 60 12.63 0.05 -8.53
N TYR A 61 12.11 1.14 -7.97
CA TYR A 61 10.86 1.73 -8.46
C TYR A 61 10.99 2.38 -9.83
N ASN A 62 12.12 3.04 -10.13
CA ASN A 62 12.38 3.58 -11.46
C ASN A 62 12.55 2.48 -12.50
N PHE A 63 13.15 1.35 -12.15
CA PHE A 63 13.16 0.14 -12.98
C PHE A 63 11.74 -0.33 -13.29
N ALA A 64 10.89 -0.50 -12.28
CA ALA A 64 9.48 -0.87 -12.50
C ALA A 64 8.75 0.15 -13.40
N LEU A 65 8.96 1.45 -13.16
CA LEU A 65 8.37 2.53 -13.94
C LEU A 65 8.86 2.56 -15.40
N SER A 66 10.08 2.10 -15.67
CA SER A 66 10.67 2.06 -17.01
C SER A 66 9.92 1.10 -17.96
N HIS A 67 9.29 0.06 -17.41
CA HIS A 67 8.46 -0.89 -18.15
C HIS A 67 7.04 -0.36 -18.45
N ILE A 68 6.62 0.74 -17.81
CA ILE A 68 5.29 1.30 -17.96
C ILE A 68 5.29 2.36 -19.08
N PRO A 69 4.43 2.24 -20.10
CA PRO A 69 4.34 3.22 -21.18
C PRO A 69 4.10 4.65 -20.66
N LYS A 70 4.81 5.61 -21.24
CA LYS A 70 4.58 7.03 -20.99
C LYS A 70 3.22 7.46 -21.56
N LYS A 71 2.69 8.58 -21.06
CA LYS A 71 1.40 9.15 -21.47
C LYS A 71 0.20 8.22 -21.24
N GLN A 72 0.29 7.34 -20.25
CA GLN A 72 -0.81 6.50 -19.77
C GLN A 72 -1.06 6.72 -18.28
N TRP A 73 -2.27 6.44 -17.81
CA TRP A 73 -2.55 6.34 -16.39
C TRP A 73 -1.91 5.09 -15.80
N LEU A 74 -1.31 5.23 -14.63
CA LEU A 74 -0.75 4.11 -13.90
C LEU A 74 -1.09 4.21 -12.41
N ILE A 75 -1.13 3.05 -11.77
CA ILE A 75 -1.44 2.89 -10.36
C ILE A 75 -0.32 2.08 -9.72
N LYS A 76 0.16 2.54 -8.56
CA LYS A 76 1.01 1.74 -7.68
C LYS A 76 0.10 0.92 -6.76
N ILE A 77 0.43 -0.37 -6.58
CA ILE A 77 -0.28 -1.30 -5.70
C ILE A 77 0.77 -1.93 -4.78
N ASP A 78 0.56 -1.79 -3.47
CA ASP A 78 1.37 -2.52 -2.49
C ASP A 78 0.76 -3.92 -2.30
N CYS A 79 1.58 -4.96 -2.38
CA CYS A 79 1.09 -6.36 -2.38
C CYS A 79 0.55 -6.83 -1.02
N ASP A 80 0.77 -6.05 0.04
CA ASP A 80 0.27 -6.27 1.40
C ASP A 80 -1.04 -5.52 1.70
N HIS A 81 -1.65 -4.92 0.68
CA HIS A 81 -2.98 -4.32 0.75
C HIS A 81 -4.05 -5.27 0.22
N ILE A 82 -5.24 -5.23 0.84
CA ILE A 82 -6.43 -5.96 0.40
C ILE A 82 -7.48 -4.95 -0.06
N TYR A 83 -7.81 -4.99 -1.36
CA TYR A 83 -8.69 -4.00 -2.01
C TYR A 83 -10.13 -4.49 -2.17
N ASP A 84 -11.09 -3.57 -2.01
CA ASP A 84 -12.43 -3.68 -2.60
C ASP A 84 -12.33 -3.34 -4.08
N ALA A 85 -12.34 -4.36 -4.93
CA ALA A 85 -12.12 -4.19 -6.37
C ALA A 85 -13.15 -3.25 -7.03
N LYS A 86 -14.42 -3.26 -6.58
CA LYS A 86 -15.46 -2.40 -7.16
C LYS A 86 -15.17 -0.93 -6.88
N LYS A 87 -14.77 -0.60 -5.65
CA LYS A 87 -14.40 0.76 -5.28
C LYS A 87 -13.09 1.20 -5.91
N LEU A 88 -12.11 0.30 -5.99
CA LEU A 88 -10.85 0.54 -6.71
C LEU A 88 -11.12 0.88 -8.19
N TYR A 89 -11.94 0.09 -8.88
CA TYR A 89 -12.30 0.34 -10.27
C TYR A 89 -13.03 1.68 -10.46
N LYS A 90 -13.98 2.01 -9.56
CA LYS A 90 -14.67 3.32 -9.57
C LYS A 90 -13.69 4.49 -9.46
N ALA A 91 -12.61 4.35 -8.69
CA ALA A 91 -11.60 5.40 -8.53
C ALA A 91 -10.94 5.81 -9.86
N PHE A 92 -10.89 4.92 -10.85
CA PHE A 92 -10.25 5.17 -12.15
C PHE A 92 -10.98 6.23 -12.98
N TYR A 93 -12.25 6.52 -12.66
CA TYR A 93 -13.09 7.47 -13.37
C TYR A 93 -13.15 8.86 -12.71
N LEU A 94 -12.52 9.02 -11.55
CA LEU A 94 -12.46 10.30 -10.84
C LEU A 94 -11.61 11.36 -11.54
N PRO A 95 -10.41 11.06 -12.08
CA PRO A 95 -9.61 12.06 -12.78
C PRO A 95 -10.39 12.62 -13.98
N LYS A 96 -10.39 13.95 -14.12
CA LYS A 96 -10.97 14.65 -15.27
C LYS A 96 -9.93 15.35 -16.12
N SER A 97 -8.70 15.43 -15.63
CA SER A 97 -7.55 16.02 -16.30
C SER A 97 -6.31 15.17 -16.10
N ARG A 98 -5.37 15.20 -17.06
CA ARG A 98 -4.05 14.58 -16.92
C ARG A 98 -3.20 15.17 -15.79
N PHE A 99 -3.63 16.28 -15.20
CA PHE A 99 -3.01 16.93 -14.03
C PHE A 99 -3.67 16.52 -12.72
N ASP A 100 -4.69 15.66 -12.75
CA ASP A 100 -5.23 15.07 -11.54
C ASP A 100 -4.37 13.90 -11.06
N SER A 101 -4.42 13.67 -9.76
CA SER A 101 -3.94 12.47 -9.07
C SER A 101 -5.03 12.00 -8.13
N VAL A 102 -5.22 10.69 -8.04
CA VAL A 102 -6.21 10.11 -7.14
C VAL A 102 -5.49 9.43 -6.00
N ILE A 103 -5.77 9.87 -4.77
CA ILE A 103 -5.23 9.31 -3.53
C ILE A 103 -6.25 8.31 -2.98
N LYS A 104 -5.76 7.13 -2.60
CA LYS A 104 -6.58 6.06 -2.05
C LYS A 104 -6.35 5.96 -0.54
N PRO A 105 -7.33 6.37 0.29
CA PRO A 105 -7.19 6.20 1.72
C PRO A 105 -7.30 4.72 2.07
N ARG A 106 -6.53 4.31 3.08
CA ARG A 106 -6.57 2.96 3.65
C ARG A 106 -6.79 2.99 5.15
N PHE A 107 -7.20 1.84 5.68
CA PHE A 107 -7.05 1.55 7.11
C PHE A 107 -5.78 0.75 7.36
N ASP A 108 -5.02 1.18 8.37
CA ASP A 108 -4.01 0.35 9.03
C ASP A 108 -4.72 -0.40 10.17
N ILE A 109 -5.05 -1.67 9.94
CA ILE A 109 -5.79 -2.53 10.87
C ILE A 109 -4.82 -3.26 11.82
N LEU A 110 -5.16 -3.24 13.11
CA LEU A 110 -4.47 -3.95 14.18
C LEU A 110 -5.44 -4.97 14.78
N ILE A 111 -4.95 -6.17 15.10
CA ILE A 111 -5.74 -7.21 15.76
C ILE A 111 -4.98 -7.71 16.98
N ARG A 112 -5.69 -7.83 18.10
CA ARG A 112 -5.20 -8.40 19.35
C ARG A 112 -6.37 -9.05 20.07
N GLU A 113 -6.22 -10.30 20.50
CA GLU A 113 -7.27 -11.02 21.24
C GLU A 113 -8.63 -10.99 20.52
N ARG A 114 -8.62 -11.13 19.18
CA ARG A 114 -9.79 -11.02 18.29
C ARG A 114 -10.57 -9.70 18.35
N ARG A 115 -9.98 -8.65 18.93
CA ARG A 115 -10.46 -7.28 18.82
C ARG A 115 -9.80 -6.60 17.64
N VAL A 116 -10.57 -5.77 16.95
CA VAL A 116 -10.12 -5.03 15.77
C VAL A 116 -9.93 -3.57 16.17
N TYR A 117 -8.75 -3.04 15.89
CA TYR A 117 -8.40 -1.66 16.11
C TYR A 117 -7.96 -1.02 14.79
N ILE A 118 -8.22 0.27 14.64
CA ILE A 118 -7.75 1.08 13.53
C ILE A 118 -6.71 2.06 14.06
N ARG A 119 -5.52 2.02 13.45
CA ARG A 119 -4.42 2.89 13.85
C ARG A 119 -4.84 4.35 13.85
N LYS A 120 -4.54 5.03 14.95
CA LYS A 120 -4.63 6.48 15.07
C LYS A 120 -3.43 7.14 14.40
N LEU A 121 -3.70 8.11 13.55
CA LEU A 121 -2.72 8.88 12.79
C LEU A 121 -2.49 10.24 13.43
N LYS A 122 -1.24 10.67 13.39
CA LYS A 122 -0.81 12.00 13.83
C LYS A 122 -0.09 12.66 12.67
N HIS A 123 -0.69 13.68 12.07
CA HIS A 123 -0.09 14.42 10.95
C HIS A 123 -0.27 15.93 11.16
N GLY A 124 0.83 16.61 11.51
CA GLY A 124 0.82 18.05 11.78
C GLY A 124 -0.13 18.40 12.92
N LEU A 125 -1.09 19.29 12.65
CA LEU A 125 -2.10 19.74 13.61
C LEU A 125 -3.29 18.77 13.74
N ILE A 126 -3.43 17.82 12.81
CA ILE A 126 -4.49 16.80 12.89
C ILE A 126 -4.01 15.72 13.85
N GLN A 127 -4.48 15.85 15.08
CA GLN A 127 -4.52 14.76 16.04
C GLN A 127 -5.80 13.98 15.75
N ASP A 128 -5.73 12.65 15.76
CA ASP A 128 -6.91 11.78 15.84
C ASP A 128 -7.57 11.39 14.50
N ASP A 129 -6.85 11.50 13.40
CA ASP A 129 -7.28 10.88 12.14
C ASP A 129 -7.03 9.37 12.16
N PHE A 130 -7.72 8.65 11.27
CA PHE A 130 -7.60 7.20 11.13
C PHE A 130 -7.68 6.74 9.67
N LEU A 131 -7.99 7.66 8.74
CA LEU A 131 -7.92 7.40 7.30
C LEU A 131 -6.54 7.80 6.78
N PHE A 132 -5.70 6.81 6.51
CA PHE A 132 -4.36 7.05 6.00
C PHE A 132 -4.43 7.50 4.55
N ARG A 133 -4.30 8.82 4.33
CA ARG A 133 -4.30 9.47 3.00
C ARG A 133 -2.87 9.68 2.49
N GLY A 134 -1.98 8.73 2.76
CA GLY A 134 -0.56 8.83 2.40
C GLY A 134 -0.32 8.98 0.91
N VAL A 135 0.89 9.41 0.57
CA VAL A 135 1.28 9.78 -0.78
C VAL A 135 1.78 8.61 -1.64
N ASP A 136 1.69 7.37 -1.14
CA ASP A 136 2.30 6.19 -1.79
C ASP A 136 1.30 5.24 -2.47
N ASP A 137 -0.01 5.52 -2.35
CA ASP A 137 -1.07 4.73 -3.01
C ASP A 137 -1.95 5.62 -3.91
N TRP A 138 -1.52 5.80 -5.15
CA TRP A 138 -2.10 6.76 -6.10
C TRP A 138 -2.44 6.15 -7.46
N LEU A 139 -3.36 6.79 -8.17
CA LEU A 139 -3.52 6.68 -9.62
C LEU A 139 -3.08 8.03 -10.23
N ILE A 140 -2.15 7.99 -11.18
CA ILE A 140 -1.55 9.19 -11.75
C ILE A 140 -1.23 9.01 -13.23
N TYR A 141 -1.19 10.11 -13.97
CA TYR A 141 -0.80 10.10 -15.37
C TYR A 141 0.74 10.14 -15.53
N ASN A 142 1.29 9.15 -16.23
CA ASN A 142 2.73 8.95 -16.47
C ASN A 142 3.32 9.99 -17.42
N ASN A 143 3.63 11.17 -16.88
CA ASN A 143 4.23 12.27 -17.63
C ASN A 143 5.22 13.03 -16.73
N GLY A 144 6.52 12.75 -16.91
CA GLY A 144 7.58 13.32 -16.08
C GLY A 144 7.50 12.87 -14.62
N LEU A 145 7.24 11.58 -14.41
CA LEU A 145 7.32 10.92 -13.12
C LEU A 145 8.72 10.34 -12.92
N ASP A 146 9.23 10.45 -11.71
CA ASP A 146 10.52 9.91 -11.30
C ASP A 146 10.52 9.63 -9.80
N PHE A 147 11.03 8.47 -9.38
CA PHE A 147 11.27 8.20 -7.97
C PHE A 147 12.63 8.73 -7.56
N VAL A 148 12.68 9.39 -6.40
CA VAL A 148 13.93 9.91 -5.83
C VAL A 148 14.10 9.40 -4.41
N VAL A 149 15.31 9.56 -3.87
CA VAL A 149 15.60 9.23 -2.46
C VAL A 149 14.76 10.12 -1.54
N TRP A 150 14.13 9.49 -0.56
CA TRP A 150 13.47 10.16 0.56
C TRP A 150 14.02 9.64 1.89
N HIS A 151 14.23 10.58 2.82
CA HIS A 151 14.64 10.29 4.19
C HIS A 151 13.49 10.66 5.14
N PRO A 152 13.14 9.81 6.13
CA PRO A 152 11.98 10.07 6.99
C PRO A 152 12.08 11.34 7.83
N ASN A 153 13.28 11.67 8.28
CA ASN A 153 13.61 12.86 9.05
C ASN A 153 15.14 13.03 9.10
N GLU A 154 15.60 14.17 9.63
CA GLU A 154 17.02 14.50 9.77
C GLU A 154 17.83 13.44 10.54
N ASN A 155 17.24 12.81 11.56
CA ASN A 155 17.90 11.78 12.37
C ASN A 155 17.93 10.40 11.67
N SER A 156 17.22 10.25 10.55
CA SER A 156 17.03 8.99 9.82
C SER A 156 17.65 9.04 8.42
N LYS A 157 18.66 9.89 8.19
CA LYS A 157 19.39 9.99 6.90
C LYS A 157 20.09 8.70 6.48
N HIS A 158 20.29 7.79 7.42
CA HIS A 158 20.80 6.45 7.13
C HIS A 158 19.75 5.54 6.47
N LEU A 159 18.48 5.92 6.44
CA LEU A 159 17.39 5.20 5.78
C LEU A 159 17.10 5.81 4.41
N PHE A 160 17.17 5.00 3.37
CA PHE A 160 17.01 5.39 1.96
C PHE A 160 15.74 4.79 1.39
N PHE A 161 14.63 5.50 1.57
CA PHE A 161 13.35 5.16 0.96
C PHE A 161 13.19 5.88 -0.39
N GLU A 162 12.08 5.60 -1.06
CA GLU A 162 11.64 6.27 -2.28
C GLU A 162 10.57 7.31 -1.98
N THR A 163 10.47 8.33 -2.83
CA THR A 163 9.24 9.10 -3.00
C THR A 163 9.03 9.42 -4.47
N LEU A 164 7.77 9.46 -4.91
CA LEU A 164 7.45 9.85 -6.27
C LEU A 164 7.53 11.37 -6.40
N THR A 165 8.30 11.85 -7.37
CA THR A 165 8.28 13.23 -7.82
C THR A 165 7.52 13.39 -9.13
N CYS A 166 6.91 14.55 -9.29
CA CYS A 166 6.17 14.93 -10.49
C CYS A 166 6.65 16.32 -10.92
N ARG A 167 7.01 16.47 -12.20
CA ARG A 167 7.40 17.79 -12.73
C ARG A 167 6.27 18.82 -12.72
N ASN A 168 5.02 18.37 -12.82
CA ASN A 168 3.85 19.23 -12.89
C ASN A 168 3.07 19.19 -11.57
N ARG A 169 2.59 20.35 -11.12
CA ARG A 169 1.64 20.45 -10.00
C ARG A 169 0.39 19.64 -10.31
N ARG A 170 -0.07 18.89 -9.31
CA ARG A 170 -1.25 18.02 -9.43
C ARG A 170 -2.39 18.50 -8.54
N ARG A 171 -3.63 18.24 -8.98
CA ARG A 171 -4.81 18.33 -8.12
C ARG A 171 -5.09 16.94 -7.53
N ASN A 172 -4.96 16.82 -6.21
CA ASN A 172 -5.25 15.58 -5.51
C ASN A 172 -6.76 15.40 -5.30
N ILE A 173 -7.27 14.24 -5.68
CA ILE A 173 -8.65 13.80 -5.45
C ILE A 173 -8.60 12.62 -4.49
N CYS A 174 -9.22 12.73 -3.32
CA CYS A 174 -9.31 11.61 -2.37
C CYS A 174 -10.53 10.76 -2.68
N THR A 175 -10.35 9.44 -2.75
CA THR A 175 -11.44 8.47 -2.91
C THR A 175 -12.15 8.18 -1.59
N GLU A 176 -13.26 7.44 -1.67
CA GLU A 176 -13.76 6.66 -0.54
C GLU A 176 -12.74 5.57 -0.14
N LEU A 177 -12.81 5.11 1.11
CA LEU A 177 -12.03 3.98 1.61
C LEU A 177 -12.22 2.77 0.70
N ASN A 178 -11.13 2.20 0.20
CA ASN A 178 -11.21 1.06 -0.71
C ASN A 178 -10.24 -0.08 -0.39
N ASN A 179 -9.43 0.02 0.67
CA ASN A 179 -8.52 -1.05 1.03
C ASN A 179 -8.19 -1.10 2.53
N TYR A 180 -7.74 -2.29 2.92
CA TYR A 180 -7.17 -2.61 4.21
C TYR A 180 -5.67 -2.87 4.07
N HIS A 181 -4.94 -2.54 5.12
CA HIS A 181 -3.54 -2.90 5.30
C HIS A 181 -3.38 -3.42 6.72
N PHE A 182 -2.68 -4.55 6.87
CA PHE A 182 -2.44 -5.20 8.17
C PHE A 182 -0.95 -5.09 8.52
N PRO A 183 -0.48 -3.90 8.97
CA PRO A 183 0.96 -3.62 9.09
C PRO A 183 1.70 -4.60 10.01
N PHE A 184 1.02 -5.18 10.99
CA PHE A 184 1.61 -6.06 12.01
C PHE A 184 1.68 -7.52 11.61
N VAL A 185 1.16 -7.89 10.44
CA VAL A 185 1.42 -9.21 9.86
C VAL A 185 2.90 -9.33 9.45
N LYS A 186 3.58 -8.19 9.21
CA LYS A 186 5.00 -8.16 8.90
C LYS A 186 5.84 -8.47 10.14
N ASN A 187 6.74 -9.45 10.01
CA ASN A 187 7.68 -9.81 11.07
C ASN A 187 8.52 -8.61 11.57
N SER A 188 8.98 -7.76 10.65
CA SER A 188 9.74 -6.53 10.99
C SER A 188 8.97 -5.54 11.87
N ARG A 189 7.65 -5.71 12.02
CA ARG A 189 6.78 -4.84 12.81
C ARG A 189 6.13 -5.55 13.99
N ALA A 190 6.29 -6.87 14.14
CA ALA A 190 5.57 -7.66 15.13
C ALA A 190 5.73 -7.13 16.57
N GLY A 191 6.91 -6.59 16.92
CA GLY A 191 7.20 -6.05 18.25
C GLY A 191 6.57 -4.68 18.58
N PHE A 192 6.05 -3.93 17.61
CA PHE A 192 5.48 -2.59 17.86
C PHE A 192 3.96 -2.59 18.08
N GLY A 193 3.31 -3.76 18.04
CA GLY A 193 1.85 -3.89 18.03
C GLY A 193 1.20 -3.26 19.25
N ASP A 194 1.75 -3.54 20.42
CA ASP A 194 1.19 -3.10 21.70
C ASP A 194 1.21 -1.56 21.82
N ASP A 195 2.27 -0.90 21.35
CA ASP A 195 2.37 0.56 21.42
C ASP A 195 1.42 1.26 20.45
N TRP A 196 1.18 0.66 19.28
CA TRP A 196 0.21 1.23 18.33
C TRP A 196 -1.23 0.98 18.78
N ILE A 197 -1.51 -0.13 19.45
CA ILE A 197 -2.83 -0.43 20.02
C ILE A 197 -3.19 0.54 21.15
N LYS A 198 -2.24 0.91 22.03
CA LYS A 198 -2.49 1.82 23.17
C LYS A 198 -3.12 3.17 22.78
N GLY A 199 -2.96 3.60 21.54
CA GLY A 199 -3.56 4.84 21.02
C GLY A 199 -4.52 4.64 19.85
N ALA A 200 -4.81 3.41 19.45
CA ALA A 200 -5.69 3.12 18.32
C ALA A 200 -7.18 3.23 18.70
N PHE A 201 -8.03 3.38 17.70
CA PHE A 201 -9.48 3.34 17.88
C PHE A 201 -9.97 1.91 17.80
N LEU A 202 -10.91 1.51 18.66
CA LEU A 202 -11.69 0.31 18.43
C LEU A 202 -12.55 0.47 17.17
N LEU A 203 -12.79 -0.64 16.47
CA LEU A 203 -13.65 -0.64 15.29
C LEU A 203 -15.04 -0.05 15.58
N ASP A 204 -15.61 -0.33 16.76
CA ASP A 204 -16.92 0.20 17.17
C ASP A 204 -16.93 1.73 17.32
N GLU A 205 -15.80 2.34 17.71
CA GLU A 205 -15.66 3.80 17.73
C GLU A 205 -15.65 4.37 16.30
N ILE A 206 -14.97 3.69 15.37
CA ILE A 206 -14.95 4.08 13.96
C ILE A 206 -16.34 3.98 13.32
N CYS A 207 -17.13 2.98 13.71
CA CYS A 207 -18.52 2.84 13.27
C CYS A 207 -19.40 4.06 13.60
N GLN A 208 -19.06 4.85 14.63
CA GLN A 208 -19.77 6.07 15.00
C GLN A 208 -19.27 7.33 14.27
N SER A 209 -18.24 7.21 13.43
CA SER A 209 -17.67 8.36 12.73
C SER A 209 -18.66 8.97 11.72
N PRO A 210 -18.72 10.31 11.57
CA PRO A 210 -19.51 10.96 10.52
C PRO A 210 -19.02 10.64 9.10
N LEU A 211 -17.86 10.01 8.97
CA LEU A 211 -17.32 9.55 7.69
C LEU A 211 -18.00 8.25 7.20
N VAL A 212 -18.68 7.52 8.09
CA VAL A 212 -19.44 6.33 7.74
C VAL A 212 -20.66 6.72 6.89
N GLY A 213 -20.85 6.04 5.77
CA GLY A 213 -21.88 6.35 4.77
C GLY A 213 -21.50 7.46 3.78
N THR A 214 -20.41 8.21 4.01
CA THR A 214 -19.96 9.29 3.11
C THR A 214 -18.61 9.01 2.46
N ARG A 215 -17.61 8.64 3.26
CA ARG A 215 -16.25 8.28 2.82
C ARG A 215 -15.91 6.82 3.12
N ILE A 216 -16.64 6.20 4.03
CA ILE A 216 -16.44 4.82 4.46
C ILE A 216 -17.75 4.08 4.23
N ASP A 217 -17.72 3.09 3.34
CA ASP A 217 -18.84 2.16 3.19
C ASP A 217 -18.97 1.33 4.48
N PRO A 218 -20.14 1.31 5.15
CA PRO A 218 -20.34 0.52 6.37
C PRO A 218 -19.99 -0.96 6.21
N LYS A 219 -20.10 -1.52 5.00
CA LYS A 219 -19.72 -2.92 4.72
C LYS A 219 -18.23 -3.17 4.90
N LEU A 220 -17.41 -2.13 4.83
CA LEU A 220 -15.97 -2.22 5.09
C LEU A 220 -15.65 -2.21 6.60
N LEU A 221 -16.64 -2.05 7.48
CA LEU A 221 -16.49 -2.11 8.93
C LEU A 221 -16.99 -3.43 9.52
N ASN A 222 -17.24 -4.44 8.68
CA ASN A 222 -17.67 -5.75 9.16
C ASN A 222 -16.50 -6.47 9.87
N LYS A 223 -16.60 -6.59 11.20
CA LYS A 223 -15.60 -7.24 12.06
C LYS A 223 -15.28 -8.66 11.62
N ASP A 224 -16.29 -9.48 11.34
CA ASP A 224 -16.10 -10.89 11.00
C ASP A 224 -15.36 -11.04 9.67
N LYS A 225 -15.66 -10.18 8.69
CA LYS A 225 -14.93 -10.12 7.42
C LYS A 225 -13.47 -9.73 7.63
N ILE A 226 -13.20 -8.72 8.47
CA ILE A 226 -11.84 -8.28 8.78
C ILE A 226 -11.05 -9.41 9.47
N LEU A 227 -11.66 -10.09 10.44
CA LEU A 227 -11.07 -11.23 11.13
C LEU A 227 -10.87 -12.42 10.19
N ALA A 228 -11.80 -12.69 9.26
CA ALA A 228 -11.65 -13.75 8.27
C ALA A 228 -10.45 -13.51 7.33
N ILE A 229 -10.24 -12.26 6.89
CA ILE A 229 -9.04 -11.89 6.09
C ILE A 229 -7.76 -12.10 6.93
N TYR A 230 -7.78 -11.69 8.19
CA TYR A 230 -6.64 -11.89 9.07
C TYR A 230 -6.35 -13.37 9.37
N ASP A 231 -7.41 -14.16 9.52
CA ASP A 231 -7.34 -15.60 9.74
C ASP A 231 -6.85 -16.34 8.49
N SER A 232 -7.02 -15.77 7.28
CA SER A 232 -6.54 -16.36 6.02
C SER A 232 -5.05 -16.15 5.74
N PHE A 233 -4.34 -15.34 6.52
CA PHE A 233 -2.89 -15.19 6.33
C PHE A 233 -2.15 -16.47 6.69
N ASP A 234 -1.07 -16.77 5.97
CA ASP A 234 -0.22 -17.93 6.25
C ASP A 234 0.68 -17.66 7.46
N TRP A 235 0.12 -17.86 8.65
CA TRP A 235 0.81 -17.70 9.93
C TRP A 235 1.93 -18.73 10.14
N SER A 236 1.96 -19.82 9.37
CA SER A 236 3.05 -20.81 9.48
C SER A 236 4.38 -20.27 8.94
N LYS A 237 4.31 -19.31 8.02
CA LYS A 237 5.47 -18.57 7.51
C LYS A 237 5.84 -17.35 8.36
N ALA A 238 5.03 -17.02 9.37
CA ALA A 238 5.37 -15.95 10.30
C ALA A 238 6.37 -16.46 11.34
N ASN A 239 7.50 -15.76 11.50
CA ASN A 239 8.51 -16.10 12.52
C ASN A 239 8.09 -15.68 13.95
N TYR A 240 6.79 -15.48 14.20
CA TYR A 240 6.23 -15.06 15.49
C TYR A 240 4.80 -15.62 15.65
N LYS A 241 4.34 -15.72 16.90
CA LYS A 241 3.00 -16.23 17.21
C LYS A 241 1.93 -15.24 16.76
N LYS A 242 0.84 -15.76 16.18
CA LYS A 242 -0.35 -14.99 15.86
C LYS A 242 -0.85 -14.20 17.09
N PRO A 243 -0.91 -12.86 17.01
CA PRO A 243 -1.41 -11.98 18.07
C PRO A 243 -2.89 -12.13 18.45
#